data_AF-A0A1U7HUT3-F1
#
_entry.id   AF-A0A1U7HUT3-F1
#
_cell.length_a   1.000
_cell.length_b   1.000
_cell.length_c   1.000
_cell.angle_alpha   90.00
_cell.angle_beta   90.00
_cell.angle_gamma   90.00
#
_symmetry.space_group_name_H-M   'P 1'
#
loop_
_entity.id
_entity.type
_entity.pdbx_description
1 polymer ?
#
loop_
_entity_poly.entity_id
_entity_poly.type
_entity_poly.pdbx_seq_one_letter_code
_entity_poly.pdbx_strand_id
1 'polypeptide(L)'
;MTCTELERQIAKLAMAMMTRNSQIGKDLISHLKAQLTTEAVAGIIIISIERVLWFDPKSVLWTVNQLLPTDIYQEIQNTFLVHFYKQLISKGFVPGKDFSIDAKSQLLLNPQAKSAMFSNLIKNNLITA
;
A
#
# COMPACT_ATOMS: atom_id res chain seq x y z
N MET A 1 -13.95 3.30 17.19
CA MET A 1 -13.16 4.55 17.09
C MET A 1 -14.01 5.61 16.44
N THR A 2 -14.00 6.86 16.92
CA THR A 2 -14.72 7.97 16.25
C THR A 2 -13.91 8.51 15.07
N CYS A 3 -14.55 9.24 14.15
CA CYS A 3 -13.86 9.84 13.01
C CYS A 3 -12.74 10.81 13.43
N THR A 4 -12.98 11.65 14.43
CA THR A 4 -11.95 12.56 14.98
C THR A 4 -10.77 11.81 15.59
N GLU A 5 -11.04 10.70 16.28
CA GLU A 5 -9.97 9.87 16.85
C GLU A 5 -9.15 9.19 15.75
N LEU A 6 -9.80 8.71 14.69
CA LEU A 6 -9.13 8.14 13.53
C LEU A 6 -8.19 9.16 12.87
N GLU A 7 -8.67 10.37 12.59
CA GLU A 7 -7.84 11.43 12.01
C GLU A 7 -6.63 11.79 12.90
N ARG A 8 -6.83 11.79 14.22
CA ARG A 8 -5.75 12.02 15.18
C ARG A 8 -4.68 10.93 15.09
N GLN A 9 -5.07 9.66 14.95
CA GLN A 9 -4.14 8.54 14.82
C GLN A 9 -3.38 8.61 13.48
N ILE A 10 -4.07 8.93 12.38
CA ILE A 10 -3.46 9.12 11.06
C ILE A 10 -2.41 10.23 11.11
N ALA A 11 -2.71 11.37 11.74
CA ALA A 11 -1.79 12.49 11.87
C ALA A 11 -0.55 12.13 12.71
N LYS A 12 -0.72 11.43 13.83
CA LYS A 12 0.41 10.97 14.68
C LYS A 12 1.35 10.06 13.90
N LEU A 13 0.80 9.08 13.17
CA LEU A 13 1.59 8.18 12.35
C LEU A 13 2.33 8.91 11.23
N ALA A 14 1.65 9.82 10.51
CA ALA A 14 2.28 10.61 9.46
C ALA A 14 3.47 11.43 10.01
N MET A 15 3.34 12.06 11.17
CA MET A 15 4.44 12.78 11.82
C MET A 15 5.59 11.84 12.23
N ALA A 16 5.28 10.67 12.78
CA ALA A 16 6.31 9.68 13.14
C ALA A 16 7.09 9.18 11.90
N MET A 17 6.40 8.99 10.78
CA MET A 17 7.01 8.65 9.48
C MET A 17 7.92 9.77 8.96
N MET A 18 7.44 11.02 8.95
CA MET A 18 8.21 12.19 8.47
C MET A 18 9.46 12.46 9.30
N THR A 19 9.37 12.27 10.61
CA THR A 19 10.51 12.42 11.54
C THR A 19 11.45 11.20 11.55
N ARG A 20 11.09 10.12 10.85
CA ARG A 20 11.84 8.86 10.79
C ARG A 20 12.17 8.30 12.18
N ASN A 21 11.26 8.50 13.13
CA ASN A 21 11.43 8.02 14.50
C ASN A 21 10.80 6.63 14.65
N SER A 22 11.64 5.59 14.56
CA SER A 22 11.19 4.19 14.59
C SER A 22 10.62 3.79 15.95
N GLN A 23 11.12 4.35 17.06
CA GLN A 23 10.60 4.04 18.39
C GLN A 23 9.16 4.54 18.54
N ILE A 24 8.93 5.85 18.30
CA ILE A 24 7.60 6.46 18.41
C ILE A 24 6.63 5.76 17.45
N GLY A 25 7.04 5.54 16.20
CA GLY A 25 6.15 4.91 15.23
C GLY A 25 5.81 3.46 15.60
N LYS A 26 6.75 2.66 16.12
CA LYS A 26 6.47 1.29 16.57
C LYS A 26 5.56 1.26 17.79
N ASP A 27 5.71 2.20 18.72
CA ASP A 27 4.84 2.32 19.88
C ASP A 27 3.41 2.69 19.46
N LEU A 28 3.27 3.62 18.50
CA LEU A 28 1.96 3.97 17.91
C LEU A 28 1.31 2.77 17.21
N ILE A 29 2.05 2.04 16.39
CA ILE A 29 1.52 0.84 15.70
C ILE A 29 1.12 -0.22 16.72
N SER A 30 1.93 -0.46 17.75
CA SER A 30 1.63 -1.44 18.80
C SER A 30 0.38 -1.05 19.59
N HIS A 31 0.23 0.24 19.91
CA HIS A 31 -0.97 0.77 20.54
C HIS A 31 -2.23 0.56 19.69
N LEU A 32 -2.14 0.80 18.38
CA LEU A 32 -3.26 0.57 17.45
C LEU A 32 -3.60 -0.93 17.34
N LYS A 33 -2.58 -1.80 17.23
CA LYS A 33 -2.76 -3.27 17.19
C LYS A 33 -3.42 -3.81 18.46
N ALA A 34 -3.25 -3.16 19.61
CA ALA A 34 -3.91 -3.57 20.85
C ALA A 34 -5.43 -3.28 20.85
N GLN A 35 -5.92 -2.45 19.94
CA GLN A 35 -7.31 -1.97 19.92
C GLN A 35 -8.07 -2.35 18.65
N LEU A 36 -7.36 -2.66 17.57
CA LEU A 36 -7.90 -2.82 16.23
C LEU A 36 -7.43 -4.12 15.60
N THR A 37 -8.18 -4.59 14.60
CA THR A 37 -7.75 -5.69 13.73
C THR A 37 -6.54 -5.28 12.89
N THR A 38 -5.72 -6.25 12.50
CA THR A 38 -4.57 -6.04 11.59
C THR A 38 -4.98 -5.30 10.31
N GLU A 39 -6.12 -5.67 9.73
CA GLU A 39 -6.72 -5.01 8.55
C GLU A 39 -7.00 -3.53 8.80
N ALA A 40 -7.63 -3.18 9.92
CA ALA A 40 -7.92 -1.79 10.25
C ALA A 40 -6.64 -0.98 10.48
N VAL A 41 -5.62 -1.55 11.12
CA VAL A 41 -4.31 -0.91 11.31
C VAL A 41 -3.60 -0.71 9.96
N ALA A 42 -3.64 -1.72 9.09
CA ALA A 42 -3.09 -1.62 7.73
C ALA A 42 -3.77 -0.49 6.94
N GLY A 43 -5.09 -0.37 7.02
CA GLY A 43 -5.85 0.72 6.40
C GLY A 43 -5.42 2.10 6.91
N ILE A 44 -5.29 2.28 8.23
CA ILE A 44 -4.79 3.54 8.82
C ILE A 44 -3.40 3.87 8.29
N ILE A 45 -2.51 2.89 8.23
CA ILE A 45 -1.13 3.07 7.76
C ILE A 45 -1.09 3.43 6.27
N ILE A 46 -1.93 2.82 5.43
CA ILE A 46 -2.04 3.17 4.01
C ILE A 46 -2.42 4.65 3.86
N ILE A 47 -3.42 5.12 4.61
CA ILE A 47 -3.86 6.52 4.57
C ILE A 47 -2.77 7.46 5.11
N SER A 48 -2.06 7.08 6.18
CA SER A 48 -0.92 7.85 6.68
C SER A 48 0.22 7.94 5.66
N ILE A 49 0.53 6.84 4.96
CA ILE A 49 1.54 6.82 3.89
C ILE A 49 1.12 7.73 2.73
N GLU A 50 -0.14 7.65 2.30
CA GLU A 50 -0.69 8.52 1.24
C GLU A 50 -0.52 9.99 1.62
N ARG A 51 -0.85 10.36 2.86
CA ARG A 51 -0.66 11.73 3.36
C ARG A 51 0.80 12.16 3.32
N VAL A 52 1.74 11.29 3.71
CA VAL A 52 3.18 11.59 3.71
C VAL A 52 3.74 11.66 2.29
N LEU A 53 3.24 10.86 1.35
CA LEU A 53 3.72 10.79 -0.03
C LEU A 53 3.72 12.15 -0.73
N TRP A 54 2.71 12.98 -0.45
CA TRP A 54 2.59 14.33 -1.02
C TRP A 54 3.66 15.32 -0.53
N PHE A 55 4.24 15.10 0.66
CA PHE A 55 5.15 16.06 1.30
C PHE A 55 6.60 15.57 1.40
N ASP A 56 6.80 14.29 1.74
CA ASP A 56 8.13 13.68 1.88
C ASP A 56 8.14 12.23 1.37
N PRO A 57 8.29 12.03 0.03
CA PRO A 57 8.39 10.70 -0.56
C PRO A 57 9.53 9.84 0.02
N LYS A 58 10.62 10.46 0.50
CA LYS A 58 11.74 9.71 1.10
C LYS A 58 11.35 9.09 2.43
N SER A 59 10.45 9.73 3.18
CA SER A 59 9.90 9.17 4.41
C SER A 59 8.99 7.97 4.16
N VAL A 60 8.32 7.90 3.00
CA VAL A 60 7.56 6.70 2.61
C VAL A 60 8.48 5.49 2.44
N LEU A 61 9.59 5.64 1.69
CA LEU A 61 10.57 4.56 1.53
C LEU A 61 11.16 4.10 2.87
N TRP A 62 11.49 5.06 3.74
CA TRP A 62 11.97 4.74 5.08
C TRP A 62 10.92 3.96 5.89
N THR A 63 9.66 4.40 5.84
CA THR A 63 8.54 3.77 6.56
C THR A 63 8.39 2.30 6.17
N VAL A 64 8.37 2.02 4.87
CA VAL A 64 8.23 0.64 4.35
C VAL A 64 9.39 -0.24 4.84
N ASN A 65 10.61 0.28 4.89
CA ASN A 65 11.80 -0.49 5.20
C ASN A 65 12.06 -0.66 6.71
N GLN A 66 11.63 0.29 7.54
CA GLN A 66 12.09 0.41 8.94
C GLN A 66 10.96 0.39 9.96
N LEU A 67 9.74 0.74 9.55
CA LEU A 67 8.64 0.95 10.48
C LEU A 67 7.58 -0.15 10.47
N LEU A 68 7.29 -0.72 9.29
CA LEU A 68 6.18 -1.66 9.14
C LEU A 68 6.49 -3.03 9.76
N PRO A 69 5.68 -3.52 10.71
CA PRO A 69 5.70 -4.91 11.13
C PRO A 69 5.36 -5.85 9.97
N THR A 70 5.89 -7.07 9.99
CA THR A 70 5.71 -8.05 8.91
C THR A 70 4.24 -8.37 8.63
N ASP A 71 3.42 -8.53 9.68
CA ASP A 71 2.00 -8.86 9.54
C ASP A 71 1.21 -7.72 8.89
N ILE A 72 1.51 -6.48 9.29
CA ILE A 72 0.92 -5.29 8.67
C ILE A 72 1.35 -5.15 7.20
N TYR A 73 2.64 -5.36 6.93
CA TYR A 73 3.16 -5.29 5.57
C TYR A 73 2.46 -6.30 4.65
N GLN A 74 2.29 -7.55 5.13
CA GLN A 74 1.56 -8.60 4.40
C GLN A 74 0.10 -8.21 4.15
N GLU A 75 -0.58 -7.63 5.14
CA GLU A 75 -1.98 -7.21 5.00
C GLU A 75 -2.14 -6.08 3.97
N ILE A 76 -1.21 -5.11 3.98
CA ILE A 76 -1.15 -4.06 2.96
C ILE A 76 -0.93 -4.67 1.57
N GLN A 77 0.00 -5.62 1.42
CA GLN A 77 0.23 -6.32 0.16
C GLN A 77 -1.00 -7.06 -0.33
N ASN A 78 -1.69 -7.80 0.54
CA ASN A 78 -2.91 -8.53 0.21
C ASN A 78 -4.02 -7.58 -0.27
N THR A 79 -4.20 -6.46 0.43
CA THR A 79 -5.16 -5.41 0.07
C THR A 79 -4.91 -4.88 -1.33
N PHE A 80 -3.66 -4.48 -1.64
CA PHE A 80 -3.29 -4.01 -2.96
C PHE A 80 -3.44 -5.07 -4.04
N LEU A 81 -3.05 -6.30 -3.74
CA LEU A 81 -3.12 -7.42 -4.67
C LEU A 81 -4.56 -7.72 -5.08
N VAL A 82 -5.52 -7.75 -4.15
CA VAL A 82 -6.95 -7.91 -4.49
C VAL A 82 -7.42 -6.78 -5.40
N HIS A 83 -6.98 -5.55 -5.13
CA HIS A 83 -7.33 -4.40 -5.96
C HIS A 83 -6.76 -4.53 -7.38
N PHE A 84 -5.46 -4.86 -7.51
CA PHE A 84 -4.83 -5.09 -8.81
C PHE A 84 -5.48 -6.24 -9.58
N TYR A 85 -5.86 -7.31 -8.88
CA TYR A 85 -6.56 -8.44 -9.48
C TYR A 85 -7.88 -8.01 -10.12
N LYS A 86 -8.70 -7.25 -9.38
CA LYS A 86 -9.95 -6.68 -9.89
C LYS A 86 -9.71 -5.73 -11.07
N GLN A 87 -8.68 -4.90 -10.99
CA GLN A 87 -8.33 -3.94 -12.05
C GLN A 87 -7.86 -4.65 -13.34
N LEU A 88 -7.14 -5.76 -13.22
CA LEU A 88 -6.72 -6.56 -14.37
C LEU A 88 -7.91 -7.20 -15.06
N ILE A 89 -8.84 -7.79 -14.30
CA ILE A 89 -10.09 -8.33 -14.83
C ILE A 89 -10.89 -7.24 -15.54
N SER A 90 -11.02 -6.05 -14.94
CA SER A 90 -11.76 -4.94 -15.57
C SER A 90 -11.11 -4.43 -16.86
N LYS A 91 -9.80 -4.68 -17.05
CA LYS A 91 -9.06 -4.38 -18.27
C LYS A 91 -9.10 -5.51 -19.31
N GLY A 92 -9.84 -6.59 -19.04
CA GLY A 92 -10.01 -7.72 -19.95
C GLY A 92 -8.95 -8.82 -19.83
N PHE A 93 -8.05 -8.75 -18.84
CA PHE A 93 -7.09 -9.83 -18.59
C PHE A 93 -7.77 -11.02 -17.90
N VAL A 94 -7.40 -12.23 -18.29
CA VAL A 94 -7.99 -13.48 -17.81
C VAL A 94 -7.09 -14.13 -16.74
N PRO A 95 -7.59 -14.34 -15.51
CA PRO A 95 -6.83 -15.05 -14.49
C PRO A 95 -6.46 -16.49 -14.90
N GLY A 96 -5.26 -16.93 -14.55
CA GLY A 96 -4.72 -18.24 -14.90
C GLY A 96 -4.23 -18.36 -16.35
N LYS A 97 -4.48 -17.36 -17.20
CA LYS A 97 -3.94 -17.28 -18.57
C LYS A 97 -2.98 -16.10 -18.73
N ASP A 98 -3.46 -14.91 -18.37
CA ASP A 98 -2.74 -13.65 -18.52
C ASP A 98 -1.95 -13.29 -17.26
N PHE A 99 -2.48 -13.66 -16.10
CA PHE A 99 -1.86 -13.39 -14.82
C PHE A 99 -2.23 -14.42 -13.75
N SER A 100 -1.37 -14.52 -12.74
CA SER A 100 -1.57 -15.36 -11.54
C SER A 100 -0.84 -14.74 -10.34
N ILE A 101 -0.94 -15.39 -9.18
CA ILE A 101 -0.26 -14.97 -7.95
C ILE A 101 0.54 -16.16 -7.43
N ASP A 102 1.76 -15.90 -6.99
CA ASP A 102 2.58 -16.91 -6.33
C ASP A 102 2.31 -17.01 -4.82
N ALA A 103 2.94 -17.97 -4.15
CA ALA A 103 2.80 -18.16 -2.70
C ALA A 103 3.38 -17.00 -1.85
N LYS A 104 4.02 -16.01 -2.47
CA LYS A 104 4.63 -14.83 -1.82
C LYS A 104 3.83 -13.56 -2.10
N SER A 105 2.57 -13.68 -2.55
CA SER A 105 1.72 -12.56 -2.96
C SER A 105 2.35 -11.70 -4.08
N GLN A 106 3.18 -12.29 -4.94
CA GLN A 106 3.69 -11.61 -6.13
C GLN A 106 2.76 -11.83 -7.31
N LEU A 107 2.37 -10.72 -7.94
CA LEU A 107 1.62 -10.74 -9.19
C LEU A 107 2.54 -11.20 -10.33
N LEU A 108 2.18 -12.32 -10.95
CA LEU A 108 2.85 -12.85 -12.13
C LEU A 108 2.04 -12.47 -13.37
N LEU A 109 2.70 -11.85 -14.35
CA LEU A 109 2.11 -11.50 -15.65
C LEU A 109 2.82 -12.31 -16.74
N ASN A 110 2.06 -12.87 -17.67
CA ASN A 110 2.66 -13.46 -18.88
C ASN A 110 3.27 -12.33 -19.76
N PRO A 111 4.16 -12.65 -20.72
CA PRO A 111 4.83 -11.64 -21.53
C PRO A 111 3.87 -10.71 -22.30
N GLN A 112 2.76 -11.24 -22.80
CA GLN A 112 1.76 -10.47 -23.55
C GLN A 112 1.01 -9.50 -22.64
N ALA A 113 0.53 -9.96 -21.48
CA ALA A 113 -0.15 -9.15 -20.48
C ALA A 113 0.76 -8.07 -19.91
N LYS A 114 2.04 -8.41 -19.66
CA LYS A 114 3.07 -7.47 -19.26
C LYS A 114 3.23 -6.36 -20.32
N SER A 115 3.39 -6.74 -21.60
CA SER A 115 3.50 -5.77 -22.70
C SER A 115 2.27 -4.86 -22.82
N ALA A 116 1.06 -5.42 -22.73
CA ALA A 116 -0.20 -4.68 -22.80
C ALA A 116 -0.38 -3.69 -21.62
N MET A 117 0.06 -4.06 -20.41
CA MET A 117 0.02 -3.13 -19.27
C MET A 117 0.95 -1.93 -19.44
N PHE A 118 2.20 -2.17 -19.87
CA PHE A 118 3.21 -1.11 -19.95
C PHE A 118 3.12 -0.27 -21.23
N SER A 119 2.60 -0.81 -22.33
CA SER A 119 2.32 -0.04 -23.55
C SER A 119 1.19 0.99 -23.35
N ASN A 120 0.18 0.65 -22.54
CA ASN A 120 -0.88 1.59 -22.15
C ASN A 120 -0.39 2.73 -21.23
N LEU A 121 0.65 2.50 -20.43
CA LEU A 121 1.30 3.57 -19.64
C LEU A 121 2.02 4.60 -20.52
N ILE A 122 2.68 4.15 -21.60
CA ILE A 122 3.36 5.05 -22.55
C ILE A 122 2.33 5.85 -23.38
N LYS A 123 1.25 5.22 -23.85
CA LYS A 123 0.20 5.92 -24.60
C LYS A 123 -0.51 6.98 -23.77
N ASN A 124 -0.82 6.71 -22.50
CA ASN A 124 -1.53 7.68 -21.65
C ASN A 124 -0.66 8.90 -21.27
N ASN A 125 0.67 8.73 -21.12
CA ASN A 125 1.58 9.85 -20.84
C ASN A 125 1.86 10.74 -22.06
N LEU A 126 1.57 10.28 -23.29
CA LEU A 126 1.71 11.07 -24.52
C LEU A 126 0.45 11.86 -24.87
N ILE A 127 -0.68 11.59 -24.24
CA ILE A 127 -1.95 12.32 -24.47
C ILE A 127 -2.14 13.48 -23.48
N THR A 128 -1.35 13.50 -22.39
CA THR A 128 -1.38 14.53 -21.35
C THR A 128 -0.17 15.48 -21.36
N ALA A 129 0.62 15.50 -22.44
CA ALA A 129 1.77 16.40 -22.63
C ALA A 129 1.50 17.43 -23.72
#